data_AF-A0A847TL00-F1
#
_entry.id   AF-A0A847TL00-F1
#
_cell.length_a   1.000
_cell.length_b   1.000
_cell.length_c   1.000
_cell.angle_alpha   90.00
_cell.angle_beta   90.00
_cell.angle_gamma   90.00
#
_symmetry.space_group_name_H-M   'P 1'
#
loop_
_entity.id
_entity.type
_entity.pdbx_description
1 polymer ?
#
loop_
_entity_poly.entity_id
_entity_poly.type
_entity_poly.pdbx_seq_one_letter_code
_entity_poly.pdbx_strand_id
1 'polypeptide(L)'
;MMTNSEKVQMFELLMSTPEWAGNVKLPATAGRKVVLLLALLIDKGIKEKSEVFTLFPDGLSGDLQTFIQECLEKAGLKMTYDMVKALK
;
A
#
# COMPACT_ATOMS: atom_id res chain seq x y z
N MET A 1 -6.92 -3.69 23.57
CA MET A 1 -5.88 -3.94 22.54
C MET A 1 -6.38 -5.12 21.73
N MET A 2 -6.61 -4.97 20.43
CA MET A 2 -7.05 -6.09 19.57
C MET A 2 -5.91 -7.09 19.41
N THR A 3 -6.23 -8.37 19.53
CA THR A 3 -5.33 -9.49 19.27
C THR A 3 -5.02 -9.59 17.77
N ASN A 4 -3.89 -10.19 17.41
CA ASN A 4 -3.52 -10.34 16.00
C ASN A 4 -4.53 -11.19 15.21
N SER A 5 -5.16 -12.18 15.85
CA SER A 5 -6.24 -12.97 15.25
C SER A 5 -7.45 -12.10 14.89
N GLU A 6 -7.86 -11.20 15.79
CA GLU A 6 -8.97 -10.26 15.54
C GLU A 6 -8.63 -9.27 14.41
N LYS A 7 -7.37 -8.84 14.29
CA LYS A 7 -6.93 -7.98 13.18
C LYS A 7 -6.97 -8.70 11.82
N VAL A 8 -6.56 -9.98 11.78
CA VAL A 8 -6.64 -10.80 10.56
C VAL A 8 -8.09 -11.05 10.17
N GLN A 9 -8.95 -11.41 11.11
CA GLN A 9 -10.38 -11.62 10.85
C GLN A 9 -11.08 -10.35 10.36
N MET A 10 -10.75 -9.19 10.90
CA MET A 10 -11.26 -7.91 10.38
C MET A 10 -10.73 -7.61 8.99
N PHE A 11 -9.46 -7.91 8.71
CA PHE A 11 -8.88 -7.73 7.37
C PHE A 11 -9.58 -8.63 6.35
N GLU A 12 -9.77 -9.92 6.67
CA GLU A 12 -10.52 -10.86 5.83
C GLU A 12 -11.98 -10.41 5.65
N LEU A 13 -12.63 -9.92 6.72
CA LEU A 13 -13.99 -9.39 6.67
C LEU A 13 -14.09 -8.17 5.75
N LEU A 14 -13.15 -7.22 5.86
CA LEU A 14 -13.07 -6.03 4.99
C LEU A 14 -12.86 -6.44 3.53
N MET A 15 -12.00 -7.43 3.27
CA MET A 15 -11.70 -7.94 1.93
C MET A 15 -12.81 -8.84 1.35
N SER A 16 -13.62 -9.47 2.22
CA SER A 16 -14.79 -10.29 1.83
C SER A 16 -16.00 -9.45 1.43
N THR A 17 -15.95 -8.13 1.61
CA THR A 17 -16.96 -7.22 1.09
C THR A 17 -16.83 -7.16 -0.44
N PRO A 18 -17.82 -7.66 -1.21
CA PRO A 18 -17.68 -7.88 -2.65
C PRO A 18 -17.40 -6.61 -3.46
N GLU A 19 -17.63 -5.43 -2.90
CA GLU A 19 -17.38 -4.14 -3.54
C GLU A 19 -15.89 -3.77 -3.68
N TRP A 20 -14.98 -4.41 -2.93
CA TRP A 20 -13.53 -4.10 -2.99
C TRP A 20 -12.75 -4.96 -3.99
N ALA A 21 -13.36 -6.04 -4.49
CA ALA A 21 -12.81 -6.88 -5.56
C ALA A 21 -12.84 -6.18 -6.94
N GLY A 22 -13.65 -5.12 -7.07
CA GLY A 22 -13.79 -4.36 -8.31
C GLY A 22 -12.96 -3.09 -8.24
N ASN A 23 -11.76 -3.09 -8.85
CA ASN A 23 -10.95 -1.91 -9.18
C ASN A 23 -11.09 -0.77 -8.16
N VAL A 24 -10.21 -0.68 -7.16
CA VAL A 24 -10.07 0.54 -6.34
C VAL A 24 -9.85 1.72 -7.29
N LYS A 25 -10.95 2.34 -7.71
CA LYS A 25 -10.96 3.54 -8.53
C LYS A 25 -10.65 4.63 -7.54
N LEU A 26 -9.37 4.93 -7.42
CA LEU A 26 -8.94 6.20 -6.86
C LEU A 26 -9.82 7.27 -7.51
N PRO A 27 -10.55 8.07 -6.72
CA PRO A 27 -11.41 9.10 -7.29
C PRO A 27 -10.54 9.95 -8.21
N ALA A 28 -11.07 10.43 -9.34
CA ALA A 28 -10.27 11.24 -10.29
C ALA A 28 -9.63 12.49 -9.63
N THR A 29 -10.11 12.85 -8.44
CA THR A 29 -9.62 13.92 -7.55
C THR A 29 -8.52 13.48 -6.57
N ALA A 30 -8.19 12.19 -6.46
CA ALA A 30 -7.00 11.70 -5.77
C ALA A 30 -5.78 12.17 -6.57
N GLY A 31 -5.39 13.42 -6.32
CA GLY A 31 -4.30 14.05 -7.03
C GLY A 31 -3.01 13.25 -6.89
N ARG A 32 -2.11 13.41 -7.85
CA ARG A 32 -0.77 12.82 -7.89
C ARG A 32 -0.05 12.81 -6.53
N LYS A 33 -0.28 13.84 -5.71
CA LYS A 33 0.23 13.96 -4.33
C LYS A 33 -0.25 12.85 -3.39
N VAL A 34 -1.53 12.48 -3.45
CA VAL A 34 -2.12 11.43 -2.62
C VAL A 34 -1.53 10.06 -2.98
N VAL A 35 -1.42 9.78 -4.28
CA VAL A 35 -0.76 8.56 -4.78
C VAL A 35 0.69 8.49 -4.34
N LEU A 36 1.43 9.61 -4.45
CA LEU A 36 2.82 9.70 -4.01
C LEU A 36 2.97 9.48 -2.49
N LEU A 37 2.09 10.10 -1.69
CA LEU A 37 2.07 9.95 -0.23
C LEU A 37 1.77 8.52 0.20
N LEU A 38 0.78 7.87 -0.42
CA LEU A 38 0.44 6.48 -0.15
C LEU A 38 1.62 5.56 -0.49
N ALA A 39 2.25 5.75 -1.65
CA ALA A 39 3.44 4.97 -2.02
C ALA A 39 4.58 5.12 -0.99
N LEU A 40 4.85 6.35 -0.53
CA LEU A 40 5.87 6.62 0.50
C LEU A 40 5.53 6.00 1.85
N LEU A 41 4.26 6.03 2.24
CA LEU A 41 3.79 5.52 3.53
C LEU A 41 3.85 3.98 3.56
N ILE A 42 3.46 3.33 2.47
CA ILE A 42 3.54 1.88 2.34
C ILE A 42 5.01 1.42 2.28
N ASP A 43 5.85 2.07 1.47
CA ASP A 43 7.29 1.73 1.39
C ASP A 43 8.01 1.90 2.73
N LYS A 44 7.66 2.94 3.50
CA LYS A 44 8.15 3.12 4.86
C LYS A 44 7.68 1.99 5.78
N GLY A 45 6.40 1.64 5.73
CA GLY A 45 5.84 0.57 6.55
C GLY A 45 6.46 -0.81 6.26
N ILE A 46 6.77 -1.09 5.00
CA ILE A 46 7.48 -2.32 4.58
C ILE A 46 8.89 -2.34 5.20
N LYS A 47 9.65 -1.25 5.08
CA LYS A 47 11.03 -1.15 5.58
C LYS A 47 11.10 -1.24 7.11
N GLU A 48 10.17 -0.60 7.80
CA GLU A 48 10.12 -0.61 9.27
C GLU A 48 9.50 -1.91 9.81
N LYS A 49 9.08 -2.84 8.95
CA LYS A 49 8.37 -4.08 9.32
C LYS A 49 7.26 -3.79 10.33
N SER A 50 6.42 -2.80 10.01
CA SER A 50 5.28 -2.43 10.86
C SER A 50 4.49 -3.68 11.26
N GLU A 51 3.95 -3.72 12.48
CA GLU A 51 3.15 -4.84 13.01
C GLU A 51 2.03 -5.26 12.06
N VAL A 52 1.52 -4.33 11.24
CA VAL A 52 0.52 -4.60 10.22
C VAL A 52 1.04 -5.63 9.20
N PHE A 53 2.31 -5.56 8.80
CA PHE A 53 2.93 -6.52 7.87
C PHE A 53 3.15 -7.91 8.48
N THR A 54 3.17 -8.05 9.81
CA THR A 54 3.27 -9.37 10.46
C THR A 54 2.00 -10.21 10.33
N LEU A 55 0.90 -9.58 9.91
CA LEU A 55 -0.39 -10.23 9.65
C LEU A 55 -0.49 -10.76 8.20
N PHE A 56 0.47 -10.42 7.34
CA PHE A 56 0.46 -10.82 5.94
C PHE A 56 1.40 -12.02 5.69
N PRO A 57 1.11 -12.86 4.69
CA PRO A 57 1.98 -13.97 4.29
C PRO A 57 3.40 -13.52 3.94
N ASP A 58 4.37 -14.39 4.19
CA ASP A 58 5.74 -14.22 3.74
C ASP A 58 5.78 -14.06 2.21
N GLY A 59 6.48 -13.02 1.73
CA GLY A 59 6.58 -12.69 0.30
C GLY A 59 5.65 -11.55 -0.18
N LEU A 60 4.56 -11.26 0.54
CA LEU A 60 3.60 -10.24 0.13
C LEU A 60 4.19 -8.82 0.13
N SER A 61 5.25 -8.59 0.92
CA SER A 61 6.00 -7.33 0.91
C SER A 61 6.71 -7.06 -0.42
N GLY A 62 7.24 -8.10 -1.08
CA GLY A 62 7.87 -8.00 -2.39
C GLY A 62 6.85 -7.75 -3.50
N ASP A 63 5.72 -8.45 -3.45
CA ASP A 63 4.61 -8.25 -4.38
C ASP A 63 4.02 -6.83 -4.25
N LEU A 64 3.85 -6.35 -3.02
CA LEU A 64 3.37 -4.99 -2.76
C LEU A 64 4.38 -3.93 -3.23
N GLN A 65 5.67 -4.18 -3.06
CA GLN A 65 6.71 -3.28 -3.55
C GLN A 65 6.72 -3.21 -5.09
N THR A 66 6.52 -4.35 -5.76
CA THR A 66 6.39 -4.42 -7.22
C THR A 66 5.14 -3.68 -7.70
N PHE A 67 4.01 -3.90 -7.02
CA PHE A 67 2.75 -3.22 -7.32
C PHE A 67 2.87 -1.69 -7.18
N ILE A 68 3.54 -1.19 -6.13
CA ILE A 68 3.81 0.25 -5.97
C ILE A 68 4.58 0.80 -7.17
N GLN A 69 5.61 0.10 -7.63
CA GLN A 69 6.41 0.54 -8.78
C GLN A 69 5.56 0.62 -10.05
N GLU A 70 4.72 -0.38 -10.31
CA GLU A 70 3.80 -0.36 -11.44
C GLU A 70 2.79 0.80 -11.37
N CYS A 71 2.23 1.07 -10.18
CA CYS A 71 1.31 2.18 -9.98
C CYS A 71 1.98 3.54 -10.20
N LEU A 72 3.19 3.73 -9.69
CA LEU A 72 3.96 4.96 -9.86
C LEU A 72 4.35 5.18 -11.33
N GLU A 73 4.67 4.11 -12.05
CA GLU A 73 5.00 4.14 -13.47
C GLU A 73 3.78 4.51 -14.31
N LYS A 74 2.64 3.84 -14.08
CA LYS A 74 1.36 4.16 -14.74
C LYS A 74 0.89 5.59 -14.45
N ALA A 75 1.19 6.13 -13.27
CA ALA A 75 0.84 7.49 -12.88
C ALA A 75 1.87 8.56 -13.33
N GLY A 76 3.01 8.17 -13.89
CA GLY A 76 4.10 9.09 -14.26
C GLY A 76 4.78 9.76 -13.07
N LEU A 77 4.79 9.11 -11.90
CA LEU A 77 5.28 9.65 -10.63
C LEU A 77 6.60 9.05 -10.15
N LYS A 78 7.13 8.05 -10.86
CA LYS A 78 8.36 7.33 -10.50
C LYS A 78 9.54 8.27 -10.20
N MET A 79 9.83 9.20 -11.11
CA MET A 79 10.91 10.17 -10.93
C MET A 79 10.71 11.08 -9.70
N THR A 80 9.49 11.54 -9.46
CA THR A 80 9.17 12.38 -8.28
C THR A 80 9.31 11.59 -7.00
N TYR A 81 8.89 10.33 -7.00
CA TYR A 81 9.02 9.43 -5.86
C TYR A 81 10.49 9.16 -5.52
N ASP A 82 11.32 8.88 -6.52
CA ASP A 82 12.76 8.65 -6.32
C ASP A 82 13.47 9.91 -5.81
N MET A 83 13.13 11.08 -6.34
CA MET A 83 13.65 12.36 -5.86
C MET A 83 13.28 12.60 -4.39
N VAL A 84 12.03 12.33 -4.00
CA VAL A 84 11.59 12.48 -2.60
C VAL A 84 12.27 11.45 -1.69
N LYS A 85 12.53 10.23 -2.17
CA LYS A 85 13.32 9.23 -1.43
C LYS A 85 14.77 9.68 -1.21
N ALA A 86 15.39 10.32 -2.20
CA ALA A 86 16.77 10.80 -2.12
C ALA A 86 16.95 12.02 -1.20
N LEU A 87 15.86 12.70 -0.82
CA LEU A 87 15.88 13.80 0.15
C LEU A 87 15.91 13.33 1.62
N LYS A 88 15.84 12.01 1.87
CA LYS A 88 15.89 11.41 3.20
C LYS A 88 17.24 10.75 3.49
#